data_AF-A0A938B1Z9-F1
#
_entry.id   AF-A0A938B1Z9-F1
#
_cell.length_a   1.000
_cell.length_b   1.000
_cell.length_c   1.000
_cell.angle_alpha   90.00
_cell.angle_beta   90.00
_cell.angle_gamma   90.00
#
_symmetry.space_group_name_H-M   'P 1'
#
loop_
_entity.id
_entity.type
_entity.pdbx_description
1 polymer ?
#
loop_
_entity_poly.entity_id
_entity_poly.type
_entity_poly.pdbx_seq_one_letter_code
_entity_poly.pdbx_strand_id
1 'polypeptide(L)'
;MQRNGMVWWGLLLVCTLGMSMVSCLAAATTMSCTPTRPDSLGPFYELGAPERDRTGQGLLITGMVRSARDCTPVSQARLEWWSANTRGNYDAAHRATQQASAEGQYQYTTDSPGHYP
;
A
#
# COMPACT_ATOMS: atom_id res chain seq x y z
N MET A 1 45.69 65.50 47.73
CA MET A 1 45.39 64.13 48.21
C MET A 1 44.33 63.55 47.29
N GLN A 2 44.71 62.66 46.35
CA GLN A 2 44.29 61.25 46.29
C GLN A 2 42.75 61.09 46.13
N ARG A 3 42.20 60.39 45.13
CA ARG A 3 42.56 59.04 44.69
C ARG A 3 41.82 58.66 43.40
N ASN A 4 42.48 57.81 42.62
CA ASN A 4 42.03 57.03 41.47
C ASN A 4 40.65 56.34 41.59
N GLY A 5 40.01 56.17 40.43
CA GLY A 5 39.66 54.85 39.89
C GLY A 5 38.18 54.45 39.89
N MET A 6 37.61 54.16 38.72
CA MET A 6 37.10 52.81 38.42
C MET A 6 36.77 52.68 36.92
N VAL A 7 37.29 51.64 36.31
CA VAL A 7 37.11 51.26 34.90
C VAL A 7 35.85 50.39 34.81
N TRP A 8 34.87 50.76 33.98
CA TRP A 8 33.70 49.92 33.68
C TRP A 8 33.95 49.11 32.42
N TRP A 9 34.37 47.86 32.60
CA TRP A 9 34.32 46.82 31.58
C TRP A 9 32.87 46.33 31.48
N GLY A 10 32.24 46.52 30.32
CA GLY A 10 30.93 45.97 30.03
C GLY A 10 30.81 45.70 28.54
N LEU A 11 31.17 44.48 28.13
CA LEU A 11 31.00 43.99 26.76
C LEU A 11 29.54 44.15 26.30
N LEU A 12 29.30 45.06 25.37
CA LEU A 12 28.09 45.08 24.55
C LEU A 12 28.32 44.15 23.35
N LEU A 13 27.89 42.90 23.54
CA LEU A 13 26.91 42.20 22.69
C LEU A 13 26.86 42.68 21.24
N VAL A 14 27.30 41.86 20.28
CA VAL A 14 26.85 41.88 18.87
C VAL A 14 27.49 40.73 18.07
N CYS A 15 26.64 39.98 17.37
CA CYS A 15 26.89 39.24 16.10
C CYS A 15 27.96 38.13 16.12
N THR A 16 27.73 36.88 15.75
CA THR A 16 26.83 36.31 14.74
C THR A 16 26.72 34.78 14.99
N LEU A 17 25.57 34.25 15.39
CA LEU A 17 25.28 32.85 15.14
C LEU A 17 24.77 32.75 13.69
N GLY A 18 25.69 32.43 12.78
CA GLY A 18 25.40 32.18 11.38
C GLY A 18 24.44 31.00 11.24
N MET A 19 23.18 31.34 11.00
CA MET A 19 22.10 30.46 10.61
C MET A 19 22.43 29.80 9.27
N SER A 20 22.79 28.52 9.28
CA SER A 20 22.80 27.68 8.08
C SER A 20 22.16 26.33 8.38
N MET A 21 20.84 26.34 8.54
CA MET A 21 20.05 25.14 8.29
C MET A 21 19.92 25.01 6.77
N VAL A 22 20.86 24.31 6.16
CA VAL A 22 20.70 23.82 4.79
C VAL A 22 19.63 22.73 4.84
N SER A 23 18.37 23.13 4.64
CA SER A 23 17.27 22.18 4.44
C SER A 23 17.46 21.52 3.08
N CYS A 24 17.97 20.29 3.09
CA CYS A 24 17.99 19.43 1.93
C CYS A 24 16.56 18.93 1.70
N LEU A 25 15.80 19.60 0.84
CA LEU A 25 14.55 19.06 0.31
C LEU A 25 14.92 17.94 -0.66
N ALA A 26 14.97 16.71 -0.15
CA ALA A 26 15.05 15.52 -1.00
C ALA A 26 13.76 15.47 -1.83
N ALA A 27 13.88 15.65 -3.14
CA ALA A 27 12.79 15.36 -4.06
C ALA A 27 12.53 13.85 -4.01
N ALA A 28 11.46 13.44 -3.34
CA ALA A 28 10.98 12.08 -3.41
C ALA A 28 10.56 11.82 -4.85
N THR A 29 11.37 11.06 -5.60
CA THR A 29 10.90 10.45 -6.83
C THR A 29 9.73 9.57 -6.46
N THR A 30 8.51 9.97 -6.84
CA THR A 30 7.33 9.13 -6.68
C THR A 30 7.57 7.88 -7.51
N MET A 31 7.93 6.79 -6.85
CA MET A 31 8.09 5.50 -7.50
C MET A 31 6.71 5.11 -8.00
N SER A 32 6.47 5.21 -9.30
CA SER A 32 5.20 4.78 -9.89
C SER A 32 5.25 3.29 -10.17
N CYS A 33 4.09 2.63 -10.05
CA CYS A 33 3.97 1.21 -10.30
C CYS A 33 3.29 1.01 -11.64
N THR A 34 3.85 0.17 -12.50
CA THR A 34 3.17 -0.25 -13.72
C THR A 34 1.86 -0.96 -13.32
N PRO A 35 0.69 -0.50 -13.82
CA PRO A 35 -0.57 -1.18 -13.53
C PRO A 35 -0.53 -2.65 -13.95
N THR A 36 -1.15 -3.52 -13.15
CA THR A 36 -1.43 -4.90 -13.56
C THR A 36 -2.20 -4.87 -14.88
N ARG A 37 -1.74 -5.64 -15.87
CA ARG A 37 -2.40 -5.67 -17.19
C ARG A 37 -3.82 -6.21 -17.02
N PRO A 38 -4.83 -5.58 -17.64
CA PRO A 38 -6.17 -6.14 -17.64
C PRO A 38 -6.22 -7.40 -18.50
N ASP A 39 -7.20 -8.25 -18.22
CA ASP A 39 -7.59 -9.38 -19.06
C ASP A 39 -9.12 -9.35 -19.25
N SER A 40 -9.64 -10.22 -20.12
CA SER A 40 -11.07 -10.35 -20.38
C SER A 40 -11.84 -10.84 -19.14
N LEU A 41 -13.03 -10.27 -18.90
CA LEU A 41 -13.89 -10.66 -17.76
C LEU A 41 -14.51 -12.07 -17.94
N GLY A 42 -14.77 -12.44 -19.19
CA GLY A 42 -15.54 -13.64 -19.52
C GLY A 42 -17.04 -13.51 -19.18
N PRO A 43 -17.85 -14.53 -19.49
CA PRO A 43 -19.31 -14.47 -19.36
C PRO A 43 -19.85 -14.94 -18.01
N PHE A 44 -19.01 -15.48 -17.11
CA PHE A 44 -19.44 -16.16 -15.88
C PHE A 44 -19.28 -15.33 -14.61
N TYR A 45 -19.05 -14.04 -14.72
CA TYR A 45 -19.04 -13.15 -13.56
C TYR A 45 -20.45 -12.98 -12.98
N GLU A 46 -20.57 -13.00 -11.66
CA GLU A 46 -21.81 -12.73 -10.92
C GLU A 46 -21.51 -11.78 -9.76
N LEU A 47 -22.35 -10.75 -9.61
CA LEU A 47 -22.27 -9.76 -8.52
C LEU A 47 -22.72 -10.38 -7.18
N GLY A 48 -22.21 -9.83 -6.07
CA GLY A 48 -22.72 -10.15 -4.73
C GLY A 48 -22.18 -11.45 -4.13
N ALA A 49 -20.98 -11.87 -4.51
CA ALA A 49 -20.30 -13.00 -3.89
C ALA A 49 -20.13 -12.80 -2.37
N PRO A 50 -20.35 -13.85 -1.53
CA PRO A 50 -20.23 -13.73 -0.08
C PRO A 50 -18.83 -13.30 0.38
N GLU A 51 -18.73 -12.60 1.52
CA GLU A 51 -17.45 -12.21 2.11
C GLU A 51 -16.74 -13.40 2.75
N ARG A 52 -15.57 -13.77 2.23
CA ARG A 52 -14.72 -14.87 2.70
C ARG A 52 -13.35 -14.86 2.03
N ASP A 53 -12.36 -15.43 2.69
CA ASP A 53 -10.98 -15.58 2.19
C ASP A 53 -10.69 -17.00 1.69
N ARG A 54 -11.69 -17.88 1.71
CA ARG A 54 -11.56 -19.28 1.34
C ARG A 54 -12.81 -19.83 0.66
N THR A 55 -12.60 -20.51 -0.46
CA THR A 55 -13.63 -21.27 -1.20
C THR A 55 -13.27 -22.73 -1.40
N GLY A 56 -12.02 -23.11 -1.11
CA GLY A 56 -11.48 -24.46 -1.30
C GLY A 56 -10.12 -24.61 -0.63
N GLN A 57 -9.30 -25.50 -1.16
CA GLN A 57 -8.01 -25.89 -0.57
C GLN A 57 -6.95 -26.24 -1.61
N GLY A 58 -5.67 -26.15 -1.21
CA GLY A 58 -4.54 -26.56 -2.04
C GLY A 58 -3.94 -25.46 -2.92
N LEU A 59 -4.73 -24.48 -3.38
CA LEU A 59 -4.20 -23.30 -4.08
C LEU A 59 -4.27 -22.06 -3.16
N LEU A 60 -3.10 -21.58 -2.76
CA LEU A 60 -2.93 -20.35 -1.98
C LEU A 60 -2.52 -19.20 -2.91
N ILE A 61 -3.29 -18.12 -2.91
CA ILE A 61 -3.03 -16.91 -3.68
C ILE A 61 -2.78 -15.77 -2.68
N THR A 62 -1.60 -15.17 -2.73
CA THR A 62 -1.23 -14.04 -1.88
C THR A 62 -0.72 -12.88 -2.72
N GLY A 63 -0.83 -11.67 -2.20
CA GLY A 63 -0.29 -10.49 -2.86
C GLY A 63 -0.56 -9.22 -2.09
N MET A 64 -0.29 -8.08 -2.74
CA MET A 64 -0.52 -6.74 -2.21
C MET A 64 -1.09 -5.85 -3.30
N VAL A 65 -2.18 -5.15 -3.00
CA VAL A 65 -2.76 -4.13 -3.87
C VAL A 65 -2.02 -2.82 -3.67
N ARG A 66 -1.51 -2.25 -4.76
CA ARG A 66 -0.76 -0.98 -4.76
C ARG A 66 -1.32 0.00 -5.77
N SER A 67 -1.22 1.29 -5.44
CA SER A 67 -1.56 2.40 -6.32
C SER A 67 -0.54 2.48 -7.46
N ALA A 68 -1.02 2.58 -8.70
CA ALA A 68 -0.15 2.82 -9.84
C ALA A 68 0.49 4.23 -9.82
N ARG A 69 -0.14 5.19 -9.12
CA ARG A 69 0.31 6.59 -9.09
C ARG A 69 1.63 6.76 -8.34
N ASP A 70 1.78 6.04 -7.23
CA ASP A 70 2.85 6.27 -6.25
C ASP A 70 3.35 5.00 -5.55
N CYS A 71 2.97 3.81 -6.05
CA CYS A 71 3.30 2.50 -5.49
C CYS A 71 2.87 2.29 -4.03
N THR A 72 2.08 3.19 -3.45
CA THR A 72 1.65 3.06 -2.06
C THR A 72 0.62 1.94 -1.91
N PRO A 73 0.56 1.24 -0.76
CA PRO A 73 -0.46 0.22 -0.55
C PRO A 73 -1.88 0.80 -0.57
N VAL A 74 -2.83 0.05 -1.14
CA VAL A 74 -4.24 0.43 -1.15
C VAL A 74 -4.94 -0.29 -0.01
N SER A 75 -5.22 0.45 1.07
CA SER A 75 -5.95 -0.05 2.23
C SER A 75 -7.38 -0.47 1.89
N GLN A 76 -7.83 -1.61 2.42
CA GLN A 76 -9.20 -2.11 2.28
C GLN A 76 -9.68 -2.23 0.82
N ALA A 77 -8.75 -2.47 -0.11
CA ALA A 77 -9.09 -2.71 -1.49
C ALA A 77 -10.04 -3.91 -1.60
N ARG A 78 -11.13 -3.76 -2.34
CA ARG A 78 -12.09 -4.83 -2.58
C ARG A 78 -11.61 -5.74 -3.71
N LEU A 79 -11.43 -7.03 -3.42
CA LEU A 79 -11.14 -8.09 -4.38
C LEU A 79 -12.38 -8.97 -4.54
N GLU A 80 -12.73 -9.29 -5.78
CA GLU A 80 -13.76 -10.27 -6.10
C GLU A 80 -13.14 -11.46 -6.81
N TRP A 81 -13.35 -12.64 -6.25
CA TRP A 81 -12.84 -13.91 -6.73
C TRP A 81 -13.96 -14.70 -7.37
N TRP A 82 -13.72 -15.25 -8.55
CA TRP A 82 -14.53 -16.31 -9.13
C TRP A 82 -13.64 -17.24 -9.97
N SER A 83 -13.90 -18.54 -9.90
CA SER A 83 -13.23 -19.53 -10.73
C SER A 83 -14.13 -20.71 -11.00
N ALA A 84 -13.75 -21.54 -11.98
CA ALA A 84 -14.30 -22.88 -12.08
C ALA A 84 -13.87 -23.72 -10.86
N ASN A 85 -14.69 -24.72 -10.51
CA ASN A 85 -14.32 -25.76 -9.56
C ASN A 85 -13.36 -26.78 -10.20
N THR A 86 -12.96 -27.79 -9.42
CA THR A 86 -12.04 -28.86 -9.86
C THR A 86 -12.53 -29.67 -11.07
N ARG A 87 -13.82 -29.61 -11.41
CA ARG A 87 -14.42 -30.26 -12.59
C ARG A 87 -14.58 -29.31 -13.78
N GLY A 88 -14.09 -28.08 -13.70
CA GLY A 88 -14.21 -27.09 -14.77
C GLY A 88 -15.55 -26.36 -14.82
N ASN A 89 -16.44 -26.57 -13.83
CA ASN A 89 -17.75 -25.90 -13.81
C ASN A 89 -17.70 -24.63 -12.96
N TYR A 90 -18.32 -23.55 -13.43
CA TYR A 90 -18.52 -22.35 -12.61
C TYR A 90 -19.70 -22.56 -11.67
N ASP A 91 -19.51 -22.28 -10.38
CA ASP A 91 -20.52 -22.41 -9.34
C ASP A 91 -20.46 -21.26 -8.33
N ALA A 92 -21.46 -21.15 -7.47
CA ALA A 92 -21.51 -20.12 -6.42
C ALA A 92 -20.55 -20.41 -5.24
N ALA A 93 -20.08 -21.65 -5.09
CA ALA A 93 -19.18 -22.04 -4.01
C ALA A 93 -17.78 -21.44 -4.23
N HIS A 94 -17.35 -21.29 -5.48
CA HIS A 94 -16.04 -20.73 -5.87
C HIS A 94 -16.08 -19.22 -6.14
N ARG A 95 -17.02 -18.51 -5.49
CA ARG A 95 -17.12 -17.04 -5.54
C ARG A 95 -16.87 -16.42 -4.17
N ALA A 96 -16.07 -15.37 -4.09
CA ALA A 96 -15.82 -14.67 -2.84
C ALA A 96 -15.60 -13.16 -3.04
N THR A 97 -15.99 -12.38 -2.05
CA THR A 97 -15.55 -10.99 -1.89
C THR A 97 -14.55 -10.93 -0.72
N GLN A 98 -13.44 -10.20 -0.89
CA GLN A 98 -12.47 -9.95 0.17
C GLN A 98 -12.12 -8.46 0.22
N GLN A 99 -11.78 -7.98 1.41
CA GLN A 99 -11.13 -6.69 1.61
C GLN A 99 -9.67 -6.93 1.98
N ALA A 100 -8.74 -6.25 1.30
CA ALA A 100 -7.32 -6.30 1.62
C ALA A 100 -7.04 -5.70 3.02
N SER A 101 -5.88 -5.98 3.60
CA SER A 101 -5.45 -5.38 4.86
C SER A 101 -5.24 -3.85 4.74
N ALA A 102 -4.89 -3.19 5.85
CA ALA A 102 -4.53 -1.76 5.83
C ALA A 102 -3.28 -1.49 4.98
N GLU A 103 -2.38 -2.48 4.89
CA GLU A 103 -1.18 -2.48 4.06
C GLU A 103 -1.45 -3.08 2.67
N GLY A 104 -2.72 -3.21 2.26
CA GLY A 104 -3.13 -3.73 0.96
C GLY A 104 -2.86 -5.22 0.75
N GLN A 105 -2.48 -5.97 1.79
CA GLN A 105 -2.16 -7.39 1.66
C GLN A 105 -3.44 -8.22 1.52
N TYR A 106 -3.40 -9.29 0.73
CA TYR A 106 -4.49 -10.25 0.65
C TYR A 106 -3.95 -11.68 0.64
N GLN A 107 -4.78 -12.60 1.13
CA GLN A 107 -4.56 -14.03 1.09
C GLN A 107 -5.90 -14.70 0.79
N TYR A 108 -5.95 -15.52 -0.25
CA TYR A 108 -7.13 -16.25 -0.68
C TYR A 108 -6.77 -17.72 -0.90
N THR A 109 -7.57 -18.64 -0.36
CA THR A 109 -7.39 -20.09 -0.57
C THR A 109 -8.55 -20.68 -1.38
N THR A 110 -8.24 -21.36 -2.47
CA THR A 110 -9.23 -22.05 -3.31
C THR A 110 -8.70 -23.40 -3.76
N ASP A 111 -9.55 -24.17 -4.44
CA ASP A 111 -9.11 -25.33 -5.22
C ASP A 111 -8.39 -24.87 -6.50
N SER A 112 -7.49 -25.71 -7.03
CA SER A 112 -7.02 -25.52 -8.41
C SER A 112 -8.20 -25.74 -9.38
N PRO A 113 -8.49 -24.79 -10.28
CA PRO A 113 -9.58 -24.95 -11.22
C PRO A 113 -9.30 -26.12 -12.18
N GLY A 114 -10.34 -26.89 -12.50
CA GLY A 114 -10.28 -27.91 -13.53
C GLY A 114 -10.27 -27.30 -14.93
N HIS A 115 -9.97 -28.12 -15.94
CA HIS A 115 -10.09 -27.69 -17.33
C HIS A 115 -11.55 -27.37 -17.68
N TYR A 116 -11.78 -26.18 -18.24
CA TYR A 116 -13.05 -25.83 -18.83
C TYR A 116 -13.22 -26.61 -20.16
N PRO A 117 -14.38 -27.23 -20.42
CA PRO A 117 -14.63 -28.03 -21.64
C PRO A 117 -14.49 -27.25 -22.95
#